data_AF-A0A7G7T341-F1
#
_entry.id   AF-A0A7G7T341-F1
#
_cell.length_a   1.000
_cell.length_b   1.000
_cell.length_c   1.000
_cell.angle_alpha   90.00
_cell.angle_beta   90.00
_cell.angle_gamma   90.00
#
_symmetry.space_group_name_H-M   'P 1'
#
loop_
_entity.id
_entity.type
_entity.pdbx_description
1 polymer ?
#
loop_
_entity_poly.entity_id
_entity_poly.type
_entity_poly.pdbx_seq_one_letter_code
_entity_poly.pdbx_strand_id
1 'polypeptide(L)'
;MQLKFADYNEGEGAELLCPRCMFNYLHHYQIDIFERGEDAATGLHVQVVDGSCTTDTLLRDNPSSRRHGLTVGLWCEGCRARLLLTIAQHKGVTLVDLIDTGEDFE
;
A
#
# COMPACT_ATOMS: atom_id res chain seq x y z
N MET A 1 -11.64 4.68 0.42
CA MET A 1 -12.25 5.51 1.49
C MET A 1 -11.36 6.73 1.68
N GLN A 2 -11.81 7.86 2.22
CA GLN A 2 -10.86 8.94 2.48
C GLN A 2 -9.90 8.54 3.61
N LEU A 3 -8.58 8.68 3.40
CA LEU A 3 -7.60 8.49 4.47
C LEU A 3 -7.92 9.40 5.64
N LYS A 4 -7.78 8.86 6.84
CA LYS A 4 -7.91 9.60 8.08
C LYS A 4 -6.60 9.51 8.83
N PHE A 5 -6.21 10.62 9.41
CA PHE A 5 -5.02 10.75 10.21
C PHE A 5 -5.42 11.25 11.60
N ALA A 6 -4.71 10.79 12.64
CA ALA A 6 -4.79 11.38 13.97
C ALA A 6 -3.73 12.46 14.11
N ASP A 7 -2.94 12.42 15.19
CA ASP A 7 -1.99 13.46 15.51
C ASP A 7 -0.84 13.49 14.49
N TYR A 8 -0.30 14.68 14.29
CA TYR A 8 0.93 14.90 13.54
C TYR A 8 2.03 15.22 14.54
N ASN A 9 3.09 14.42 14.54
CA ASN A 9 4.29 14.70 15.32
C ASN A 9 5.37 15.28 14.40
N GLU A 10 5.88 16.44 14.77
CA GLU A 10 6.90 17.16 14.00
C GLU A 10 8.18 16.32 13.91
N GLY A 11 8.57 15.97 12.68
CA GLY A 11 9.73 15.11 12.41
C GLY A 11 9.43 13.62 12.27
N GLU A 12 8.24 13.15 12.66
CA GLU A 12 7.85 11.74 12.53
C GLU A 12 6.72 11.53 11.51
N GLY A 13 5.79 12.48 11.39
CA GLY A 13 4.68 12.43 10.43
C GLY A 13 3.31 12.35 11.08
N ALA A 14 2.28 12.11 10.25
CA ALA A 14 0.90 11.95 10.70
C ALA A 14 0.57 10.46 10.91
N GLU A 15 -0.12 10.15 12.01
CA GLU A 15 -0.55 8.80 12.32
C GLU A 15 -1.69 8.35 11.39
N LEU A 16 -1.48 7.29 10.60
CA LEU A 16 -2.50 6.76 9.72
C LEU A 16 -3.52 5.91 10.49
N LEU A 17 -4.81 6.18 10.30
CA LEU A 17 -5.88 5.49 11.01
C LEU A 17 -6.46 4.34 10.20
N CYS A 18 -6.70 3.21 10.87
CA CYS A 18 -7.42 2.07 10.31
C CYS A 18 -8.80 2.51 9.82
N PRO A 19 -9.18 2.25 8.56
CA PRO A 19 -10.48 2.66 8.03
C PRO A 19 -11.63 1.87 8.65
N ARG A 20 -11.34 0.69 9.21
CA ARG A 20 -12.33 -0.21 9.84
C ARG A 20 -12.66 0.18 11.28
N CYS A 21 -11.65 0.46 12.11
CA CYS A 21 -11.82 0.67 13.55
C CYS A 21 -11.28 2.00 14.09
N MET A 22 -10.66 2.83 13.24
CA MET A 22 -10.03 4.10 13.61
C MET A 22 -8.80 3.99 14.53
N PHE A 23 -8.30 2.78 14.83
CA PHE A 23 -7.06 2.60 15.60
C PHE A 23 -5.83 2.97 14.75
N ASN A 24 -4.79 3.52 15.38
CA ASN A 24 -3.62 4.09 14.72
C ASN A 24 -2.42 3.14 14.61
N TYR A 25 -2.47 1.94 15.19
CA TYR A 25 -1.37 0.99 15.14
C TYR A 25 -1.51 0.07 13.93
N LEU A 26 -0.97 0.55 12.81
CA LEU A 26 -0.90 -0.17 11.54
C LEU A 26 0.53 -0.65 11.29
N HIS A 27 0.71 -1.97 11.26
CA HIS A 27 2.01 -2.62 11.10
C HIS A 27 2.24 -3.01 9.65
N HIS A 28 3.41 -2.68 9.10
CA HIS A 28 3.81 -3.06 7.75
C HIS A 28 4.25 -4.52 7.74
N TYR A 29 3.77 -5.33 6.79
CA TYR A 29 4.17 -6.73 6.65
C TYR A 29 4.65 -7.10 5.24
N GLN A 30 4.25 -6.35 4.22
CA GLN A 30 4.60 -6.60 2.82
C GLN A 30 4.78 -5.29 2.06
N ILE A 31 5.68 -5.27 1.08
CA ILE A 31 5.88 -4.15 0.16
C ILE A 31 5.95 -4.70 -1.26
N ASP A 32 5.16 -4.13 -2.17
CA ASP A 32 5.19 -4.42 -3.60
C ASP A 32 5.51 -3.15 -4.39
N ILE A 33 6.56 -3.20 -5.20
CA ILE A 33 7.02 -2.11 -6.06
C ILE A 33 6.79 -2.52 -7.51
N PHE A 34 6.08 -1.70 -8.26
CA PHE A 34 5.83 -1.89 -9.69
C PHE A 34 6.52 -0.80 -10.49
N GLU A 35 7.47 -1.19 -11.33
CA GLU A 35 8.18 -0.33 -12.26
C GLU A 35 7.81 -0.73 -13.69
N ARG A 36 7.40 0.26 -14.51
CA ARG A 36 7.03 0.04 -15.90
C ARG A 36 7.04 1.35 -16.67
N GLY A 37 7.30 1.25 -17.97
CA GLY A 37 6.94 2.32 -18.91
C GLY A 37 5.42 2.53 -18.97
N GLU A 38 5.01 3.71 -19.43
CA GLU A 38 3.60 3.98 -19.69
C GLU A 38 3.03 2.93 -20.66
N ASP A 39 1.92 2.29 -20.29
CA ASP A 39 1.23 1.27 -21.11
C ASP A 39 2.03 -0.02 -21.41
N ALA A 40 3.22 -0.19 -20.83
CA ALA A 40 4.00 -1.41 -21.01
C ALA A 40 3.25 -2.65 -20.47
N ALA A 41 3.27 -3.74 -21.26
CA ALA A 41 2.59 -4.99 -20.92
C ALA A 41 3.32 -5.78 -19.82
N THR A 42 4.62 -5.55 -19.67
CA THR A 42 5.49 -6.11 -18.64
C THR A 42 6.32 -4.99 -18.02
N GLY A 43 6.87 -5.25 -16.84
CA GLY A 43 7.74 -4.32 -16.13
C GLY A 43 8.63 -5.08 -15.15
N LEU A 44 9.11 -4.41 -14.11
CA LEU A 44 9.74 -5.02 -12.95
C LEU A 44 8.77 -4.95 -11.77
N HIS A 45 8.49 -6.10 -11.18
CA HIS A 45 7.81 -6.20 -9.90
C HIS A 45 8.80 -6.70 -8.86
N VAL A 46 8.86 -6.02 -7.72
CA VAL A 46 9.67 -6.41 -6.56
C VAL A 46 8.74 -6.54 -5.37
N GLN A 47 8.75 -7.71 -4.73
CA GLN A 47 8.00 -7.97 -3.50
C GLN A 47 8.96 -8.26 -2.35
N VAL A 48 8.73 -7.60 -1.22
CA VAL A 48 9.45 -7.81 0.04
C VAL A 48 8.45 -8.22 1.11
N VAL A 49 8.60 -9.43 1.64
CA VAL A 49 7.70 -10.02 2.64
C VAL A 49 8.45 -11.10 3.44
N ASP A 50 8.22 -11.18 4.74
CA ASP A 50 8.77 -12.23 5.63
C ASP A 50 10.29 -12.43 5.53
N GLY A 51 11.04 -11.33 5.39
CA GLY A 51 12.51 -11.37 5.26
C GLY A 51 13.01 -11.89 3.90
N SER A 52 12.11 -12.08 2.94
CA SER A 52 12.44 -12.46 1.57
C SER A 52 12.24 -11.30 0.59
N CYS A 53 12.97 -11.35 -0.52
CA CYS A 53 12.81 -10.43 -1.64
C CYS A 53 12.70 -11.27 -2.92
N THR A 54 11.59 -11.09 -3.65
CA THR A 54 11.33 -11.75 -4.92
C THR A 54 11.15 -10.71 -6.02
N THR A 55 11.50 -11.08 -7.24
CA THR A 55 11.34 -10.22 -8.41
C THR A 55 10.76 -11.00 -9.57
N ASP A 56 9.84 -10.39 -10.30
CA ASP A 56 9.30 -10.92 -11.53
C ASP A 56 8.94 -9.78 -12.51
N THR A 57 8.27 -10.10 -13.62
CA THR A 57 7.87 -9.12 -14.64
C THR A 57 6.37 -8.91 -14.78
N LEU A 58 5.60 -9.42 -13.82
CA LEU A 58 4.14 -9.38 -13.80
C LEU A 58 3.67 -8.08 -13.16
N LEU A 59 2.78 -7.38 -13.85
CA LEU A 59 2.20 -6.12 -13.37
C LEU A 59 0.79 -6.31 -12.80
N ARG A 60 0.47 -7.56 -12.42
CA ARG A 60 -0.79 -7.87 -11.75
C ARG A 60 -0.79 -7.13 -10.40
N ASP A 61 -1.93 -6.58 -10.01
CA ASP A 61 -2.11 -5.88 -8.73
C ASP A 61 -1.35 -4.55 -8.58
N ASN A 62 -0.73 -4.04 -9.66
CA ASN A 62 -0.19 -2.68 -9.68
C ASN A 62 -1.32 -1.66 -9.46
N PRO A 63 -1.28 -0.82 -8.41
CA PRO A 63 -2.33 0.16 -8.13
C PRO A 63 -2.37 1.29 -9.16
N SER A 64 -1.32 1.46 -9.97
CA SER A 64 -1.32 2.31 -11.17
C SER A 64 -1.50 1.46 -12.42
N SER A 65 -2.65 1.62 -13.09
CA SER A 65 -3.00 0.82 -14.27
C SER A 65 -2.04 0.98 -15.46
N ARG A 66 -1.38 2.14 -15.56
CA ARG A 66 -0.57 2.52 -16.74
C ARG A 66 0.89 2.80 -16.42
N ARG A 67 1.30 3.02 -15.17
CA ARG A 67 2.61 3.56 -14.77
C ARG A 67 3.10 2.89 -13.48
N HIS A 68 4.12 3.47 -12.84
CA HIS A 68 4.66 2.97 -11.57
C HIS A 68 3.62 2.97 -10.46
N GLY A 69 3.75 2.00 -9.55
CA GLY A 69 2.90 1.89 -8.36
C GLY A 69 3.67 1.31 -7.18
N LEU A 70 3.16 1.59 -6.00
CA LEU A 70 3.63 1.03 -4.74
C LEU A 70 2.43 0.55 -3.93
N THR A 71 2.53 -0.64 -3.36
CA THR A 71 1.60 -1.14 -2.37
C THR A 71 2.36 -1.51 -1.11
N VAL A 72 1.85 -1.11 0.04
CA VAL A 72 2.33 -1.55 1.36
C VAL A 72 1.19 -2.32 2.03
N GLY A 73 1.42 -3.59 2.30
CA GLY A 73 0.54 -4.43 3.11
C GLY A 73 0.64 -4.04 4.58
N LEU A 74 -0.50 -3.73 5.18
CA LEU A 74 -0.64 -3.35 6.58
C LEU A 74 -1.58 -4.30 7.31
N TRP A 75 -1.37 -4.47 8.61
CA TRP A 75 -2.40 -5.03 9.49
C TRP A 75 -2.65 -4.14 10.70
N CYS A 76 -3.91 -4.07 11.14
CA CYS A 76 -4.30 -3.26 12.29
C CYS A 76 -4.21 -4.05 13.60
N GLU A 77 -3.53 -3.52 14.60
CA GLU A 77 -3.42 -4.18 15.91
C GLU A 77 -4.74 -4.21 16.70
N GLY A 78 -5.62 -3.23 16.47
CA GLY A 78 -6.89 -3.11 17.17
C GLY A 78 -7.97 -4.08 16.70
N CYS A 79 -8.11 -4.27 15.37
CA CYS A 79 -9.17 -5.11 14.79
C CYS A 79 -8.67 -6.21 13.86
N ARG A 80 -7.36 -6.43 13.77
CA ARG A 80 -6.70 -7.41 12.88
C ARG A 80 -6.96 -7.21 11.38
N ALA A 81 -7.65 -6.16 10.94
CA ALA A 81 -7.92 -5.95 9.52
C ALA A 81 -6.64 -5.93 8.68
N ARG A 82 -6.64 -6.66 7.56
CA ARG A 82 -5.65 -6.54 6.49
C ARG A 82 -5.99 -5.35 5.61
N LEU A 83 -5.01 -4.48 5.40
CA LEU A 83 -5.18 -3.27 4.61
C LEU A 83 -4.06 -3.16 3.57
N LEU A 84 -4.33 -2.42 2.50
CA LEU A 84 -3.35 -2.06 1.47
C LEU A 84 -3.26 -0.54 1.39
N LEU A 85 -2.10 0.02 1.75
CA LEU A 85 -1.77 1.42 1.46
C LEU A 85 -1.15 1.47 0.06
N THR A 86 -1.78 2.24 -0.83
CA THR A 86 -1.35 2.32 -2.23
C THR A 86 -0.87 3.72 -2.57
N ILE A 87 0.16 3.80 -3.41
CA ILE A 87 0.58 5.02 -4.08
C ILE A 87 0.55 4.76 -5.58
N ALA A 88 -0.32 5.48 -6.28
CA ALA A 88 -0.58 5.27 -7.69
C ALA A 88 -0.47 6.56 -8.50
N GLN A 89 0.03 6.43 -9.72
CA GLN A 89 0.08 7.53 -10.68
C GLN A 89 -1.16 7.45 -11.59
N HIS A 90 -1.89 8.57 -11.75
CA HIS A 90 -2.94 8.70 -12.76
C HIS A 90 -3.00 10.12 -13.37
N LYS A 91 -2.72 10.26 -14.67
CA LYS A 91 -2.80 11.53 -15.44
C LYS A 91 -2.10 12.72 -14.77
N GLY A 92 -0.85 12.54 -14.36
CA GLY A 92 -0.07 13.57 -13.65
C GLY A 92 -0.34 13.68 -12.14
N VAL A 93 -1.39 13.04 -11.61
CA VAL A 93 -1.72 13.06 -10.17
C VAL A 93 -1.12 11.84 -9.46
N THR A 94 -0.62 12.08 -8.25
CA THR A 94 -0.26 11.03 -7.29
C THR A 94 -1.46 10.80 -6.38
N LEU A 95 -1.98 9.57 -6.39
CA LEU A 95 -3.09 9.13 -5.56
C LEU A 95 -2.53 8.30 -4.42
N VAL A 96 -3.07 8.53 -3.22
CA VAL A 96 -2.80 7.70 -2.03
C VAL A 96 -4.14 7.20 -1.53
N ASP A 97 -4.31 5.88 -1.43
CA ASP A 97 -5.53 5.25 -0.92
C ASP A 97 -5.20 4.17 0.11
N LEU A 98 -6.13 3.95 1.06
CA LEU A 98 -6.05 2.90 2.06
C LEU A 98 -7.27 1.99 1.91
N ILE A 99 -7.01 0.76 1.47
CA ILE A 99 -8.02 -0.22 1.11
C ILE A 99 -8.12 -1.26 2.22
N ASP A 100 -9.31 -1.51 2.74
CA ASP A 100 -9.60 -2.66 3.59
C ASP A 100 -9.89 -3.87 2.71
N THR A 101 -9.14 -4.98 2.87
CA THR A 101 -9.33 -6.18 2.05
C THR A 101 -10.58 -6.97 2.43
N GLY A 102 -11.18 -6.67 3.59
CA GLY A 102 -12.25 -7.46 4.19
C GLY A 102 -11.75 -8.71 4.91
N GLU A 103 -10.44 -8.95 4.92
CA GLU A 103 -9.80 -10.07 5.63
C GLU A 103 -9.18 -9.61 6.95
N ASP A 104 -8.90 -10.58 7.81
CA ASP A 104 -8.14 -10.39 9.05
C ASP A 104 -6.74 -11.01 8.90
N PHE A 105 -5.79 -10.44 9.64
CA PHE A 105 -4.41 -10.90 9.73
C PHE A 105 -4.31 -11.97 10.81
N GLU A 106 -3.97 -13.19 10.40
CA GLU A 106 -3.79 -14.37 11.25
C GLU A 106 -2.64 -14.20 12.27
#